data_AF-A0ABD3NZC4-F1
#
_entry.id   AF-A0ABD3NZC4-F1
#
_cell.length_a   1.000
_cell.length_b   1.000
_cell.length_c   1.000
_cell.angle_alpha   90.00
_cell.angle_beta   90.00
_cell.angle_gamma   90.00
#
_symmetry.space_group_name_H-M   'P 1'
#
loop_
_entity.id
_entity.type
_entity.pdbx_description
1 polymer ?
#
loop_
_entity_poly.entity_id
_entity_poly.type
_entity_poly.pdbx_seq_one_letter_code
_entity_poly.pdbx_strand_id
1 'polypeptide(L)'
;MISAARSAARRTLLHPPNRTLNPIATRSFAAPATEEATTIKATFSANEFPDRDEAPTITRSSATNIQTKKEPSVASPPPYSISSSRRIGPERPSSIPANVPLESLEIPETKITTLSNGVRVGSMETFGQVSTLGVVLDYGSRYESDRFVDPSTNQVVSTAGVNHMMELLAFQSTKGHSGMEIQNILENLGGVTFATSSREQMMYGVDVLRPNTKQAFDLLGETVRTPMMYESEVEAMKQVIEFQLMDMNPQILLGEGLQMAAYGKIGGDLQQLGRPHFCTLENLQNITTQSVHAFREEYLLHKPQGIVVAGSGIEHDALVELAESNFGHIQSIPETGKSKTIPSIYTGGEYRLQTPPNPNPAIKKEEFTHIAIAFEVGGWHSPDLVPVCVLQTLLGGGSSFSAGGPGKGMYSRLYREVLNRYRWAESAEAFSSFHVESGLWGIQGSSIPEKSAEMARALVDNFLILADKFVTDEELDRARNMLKCNVLTQLESRLVLFEDIGRQILTYGKREDAASMCAKIDVVTKEDIRDVVKKAIVKPPTLSTVGVDIEKVPKLEQIVGLLGKRHSWF
;
A
#
# COMPACT_ATOMS: atom_id res chain seq x y z
N MET A 1 -7.70 12.06 -3.32
CA MET A 1 -8.64 11.56 -2.28
C MET A 1 -8.46 10.06 -2.01
N ILE A 2 -8.34 9.22 -3.05
CA ILE A 2 -8.10 7.77 -2.94
C ILE A 2 -6.79 7.46 -2.18
N SER A 3 -5.68 8.14 -2.53
CA SER A 3 -4.41 7.98 -1.82
C SER A 3 -4.45 8.59 -0.41
N ALA A 4 -5.16 9.71 -0.21
CA ALA A 4 -5.32 10.33 1.11
C ALA A 4 -6.19 9.51 2.08
N ALA A 5 -7.26 8.87 1.59
CA ALA A 5 -8.10 7.94 2.34
C ALA A 5 -7.33 6.67 2.75
N ARG A 6 -6.48 6.15 1.85
CA ARG A 6 -5.58 5.01 2.15
C ARG A 6 -4.34 5.39 2.95
N SER A 7 -3.84 6.62 2.88
CA SER A 7 -2.67 7.08 3.64
C SER A 7 -2.98 7.33 5.11
N ALA A 8 -4.24 7.69 5.42
CA ALA A 8 -4.74 7.57 6.79
C ALA A 8 -4.65 6.11 7.30
N ALA A 9 -4.82 5.09 6.43
CA ALA A 9 -4.58 3.69 6.76
C ALA A 9 -3.09 3.23 6.64
N ARG A 10 -2.25 3.92 5.84
CA ARG A 10 -0.80 3.60 5.68
C ARG A 10 0.08 4.28 6.73
N ARG A 11 -0.33 5.42 7.30
CA ARG A 11 0.34 6.01 8.49
C ARG A 11 0.32 5.05 9.69
N THR A 12 -0.62 4.10 9.71
CA THR A 12 -0.72 3.05 10.71
C THR A 12 0.24 1.88 10.50
N LEU A 13 0.86 1.74 9.31
CA LEU A 13 1.66 0.55 8.93
C LEU A 13 3.17 0.81 8.78
N LEU A 14 3.62 2.07 8.79
CA LEU A 14 5.05 2.41 8.70
C LEU A 14 5.43 3.45 9.75
N HIS A 15 5.59 2.99 10.99
CA HIS A 15 6.66 3.54 11.82
C HIS A 15 7.95 2.79 11.45
N PRO A 16 9.02 3.47 10.98
CA PRO A 16 10.30 2.81 10.86
C PRO A 16 10.76 2.45 12.27
N PRO A 17 11.12 1.19 12.58
CA PRO A 17 11.98 0.96 13.70
C PRO A 17 13.28 1.72 13.39
N ASN A 18 13.72 2.60 14.29
CA ASN A 18 15.07 3.13 14.27
C ASN A 18 16.06 1.95 14.34
N ARG A 19 16.45 1.43 13.18
CA ARG A 19 17.61 0.57 12.97
C ARG A 19 18.23 0.95 11.65
N THR A 20 19.49 1.38 11.74
CA THR A 20 20.42 1.53 10.63
C THR A 20 20.25 0.40 9.61
N LEU A 21 19.85 0.77 8.39
CA LEU A 21 19.87 -0.12 7.23
C LEU A 21 21.32 -0.50 6.95
N ASN A 22 21.72 -1.69 7.39
CA ASN A 22 22.89 -2.38 6.85
C ASN A 22 22.40 -3.33 5.75
N PRO A 23 22.88 -3.21 4.50
CA PRO A 23 22.60 -4.19 3.46
C PRO A 23 23.37 -5.47 3.78
N ILE A 24 22.68 -6.57 4.09
CA ILE A 24 23.31 -7.89 4.26
C ILE A 24 23.33 -8.58 2.90
N ALA A 25 24.50 -8.54 2.25
CA ALA A 25 25.01 -9.61 1.40
C ALA A 25 26.52 -9.42 1.14
N THR A 26 27.35 -9.57 2.17
CA THR A 26 28.76 -9.92 1.98
C THR A 26 29.13 -11.04 2.96
N ARG A 27 29.43 -12.21 2.40
CA ARG A 27 30.05 -13.32 3.12
C ARG A 27 31.40 -12.87 3.67
N SER A 28 31.60 -12.96 4.97
CA SER A 28 32.94 -13.00 5.56
C SER A 28 33.06 -14.23 6.46
N PHE A 29 33.96 -15.14 6.08
CA PHE A 29 34.42 -16.23 6.92
C PHE A 29 35.07 -15.66 8.19
N ALA A 30 34.70 -16.18 9.36
CA ALA A 30 35.47 -15.99 10.59
C ALA A 30 35.53 -17.32 11.36
N ALA A 31 36.74 -17.83 11.54
CA ALA A 31 37.07 -18.92 12.46
C ALA A 31 37.24 -18.36 13.90
N PRO A 32 37.11 -19.18 14.96
CA PRO A 32 36.90 -18.69 16.32
C PRO A 32 38.21 -18.36 17.04
N ALA A 33 38.20 -17.33 17.90
CA ALA A 33 39.24 -17.11 18.90
C ALA A 33 38.68 -16.42 20.16
N THR A 34 38.57 -17.23 21.21
CA THR A 34 38.99 -17.01 22.62
C THR A 34 38.71 -15.69 23.34
N GLU A 35 38.13 -15.88 24.53
CA GLU A 35 37.96 -14.94 25.65
C GLU A 35 39.23 -14.17 26.01
N GLU A 36 39.09 -12.87 26.29
CA GLU A 36 39.63 -12.26 27.52
C GLU A 36 39.05 -10.87 27.76
N ALA A 37 38.71 -10.61 29.02
CA ALA A 37 38.02 -9.44 29.52
C ALA A 37 38.94 -8.21 29.68
N THR A 38 38.40 -7.00 29.52
CA THR A 38 38.82 -5.84 30.36
C THR A 38 37.85 -4.66 30.24
N THR A 39 37.14 -4.44 31.35
CA THR A 39 36.80 -3.17 32.03
C THR A 39 36.26 -1.97 31.23
N ILE A 40 34.95 -1.77 31.38
CA ILE A 40 34.19 -0.54 31.10
C ILE A 40 34.61 0.58 32.07
N LYS A 41 34.89 1.78 31.54
CA LYS A 41 34.80 3.04 32.31
C LYS A 41 33.85 3.99 31.58
N ALA A 42 32.76 4.32 32.27
CA ALA A 42 31.88 5.43 31.95
C ALA A 42 32.51 6.75 32.38
N THR A 43 32.36 7.80 31.58
CA THR A 43 32.27 9.20 32.05
C THR A 43 31.76 10.09 30.92
N PHE A 44 30.57 10.65 31.11
CA PHE A 44 30.13 11.86 30.41
C PHE A 44 30.75 13.07 31.12
N SER A 45 31.29 14.01 30.36
CA SER A 45 31.52 15.40 30.78
C SER A 45 31.29 16.33 29.59
N ALA A 46 30.64 17.45 29.87
CA ALA A 46 30.10 18.42 28.94
C ALA A 46 31.14 19.39 28.38
N ASN A 47 30.77 19.99 27.24
CA ASN A 47 31.27 21.23 26.63
C ASN A 47 32.76 21.32 26.29
N GLU A 48 33.08 21.06 25.03
CA GLU A 48 34.12 21.77 24.27
C GLU A 48 33.89 21.52 22.77
N PHE A 49 33.50 22.55 22.02
CA PHE A 49 33.50 22.54 20.56
C PHE A 49 34.87 23.07 20.09
N PRO A 50 35.68 22.32 19.33
CA PRO A 50 36.85 22.88 18.65
C PRO A 50 36.45 23.56 17.34
N ASP A 51 37.23 24.58 16.96
CA ASP A 51 37.06 25.45 15.81
C ASP A 51 36.89 24.74 14.46
N ARG A 52 36.05 25.32 13.60
CA ARG A 52 35.88 24.97 12.19
C ARG A 52 37.09 25.48 11.41
N ASP A 53 38.03 24.61 11.03
CA ASP A 53 38.83 24.73 9.78
C ASP A 53 39.81 23.55 9.52
N GLU A 54 39.49 22.30 9.88
CA GLU A 54 40.26 21.14 9.42
C GLU A 54 39.33 20.02 8.91
N ALA A 55 39.40 19.72 7.61
CA ALA A 55 38.78 18.53 7.04
C ALA A 55 39.65 17.29 7.37
N PRO A 56 39.10 16.21 7.95
CA PRO A 56 39.90 15.04 8.28
C PRO A 56 40.32 14.29 7.00
N THR A 57 41.63 14.12 6.84
CA THR A 57 42.23 13.34 5.75
C THR A 57 42.16 11.85 6.09
N ILE A 58 41.43 11.07 5.31
CA ILE A 58 41.38 9.60 5.45
C ILE A 58 42.64 9.00 4.82
N THR A 59 43.62 8.60 5.63
CA THR A 59 44.80 7.83 5.20
C THR A 59 44.45 6.34 5.13
N ARG A 60 44.55 5.73 3.93
CA ARG A 60 44.53 4.27 3.78
C ARG A 60 45.85 3.69 4.27
N SER A 61 45.81 2.86 5.31
CA SER A 61 46.95 2.03 5.73
C SER A 61 47.25 0.98 4.67
N SER A 62 48.48 1.01 4.14
CA SER A 62 49.06 0.02 3.25
C SER A 62 49.21 -1.33 3.95
N ALA A 63 48.46 -2.34 3.51
CA ALA A 63 48.60 -3.72 3.96
C ALA A 63 49.73 -4.43 3.22
N THR A 64 50.58 -5.07 4.01
CA THR A 64 51.82 -5.77 3.67
C THR A 64 51.56 -7.07 2.90
N ASN A 65 52.49 -7.41 2.00
CA ASN A 65 52.55 -8.63 1.19
C ASN A 65 52.26 -9.92 1.97
N ILE A 66 51.19 -10.65 1.57
CA ILE A 66 51.02 -12.07 1.86
C ILE A 66 51.00 -12.82 0.52
N GLN A 67 52.05 -13.61 0.27
CA GLN A 67 52.10 -14.56 -0.83
C GLN A 67 51.10 -15.68 -0.61
N THR A 68 50.16 -15.88 -1.53
CA THR A 68 49.32 -17.08 -1.60
C THR A 68 49.34 -17.69 -3.01
N LYS A 69 49.38 -19.02 -3.02
CA LYS A 69 49.60 -19.93 -4.16
C LYS A 69 48.58 -19.76 -5.29
N LYS A 70 49.04 -19.97 -6.52
CA LYS A 70 48.24 -20.08 -7.76
C LYS A 70 47.21 -21.21 -7.68
N GLU A 71 45.94 -20.85 -7.81
CA GLU A 71 44.83 -21.73 -8.23
C GLU A 71 44.37 -21.35 -9.66
N PRO A 72 43.76 -22.27 -10.42
CA PRO A 72 43.58 -22.14 -11.88
C PRO A 72 42.53 -21.09 -12.27
N SER A 73 42.75 -20.49 -13.44
CA SER A 73 42.02 -19.32 -13.95
C SER A 73 40.52 -19.59 -14.17
N VAL A 74 39.68 -18.97 -13.34
CA VAL A 74 38.27 -18.72 -13.66
C VAL A 74 38.23 -17.54 -14.64
N ALA A 75 37.54 -17.72 -15.78
CA ALA A 75 37.39 -16.67 -16.78
C ALA A 75 36.78 -15.41 -16.14
N SER A 76 37.43 -14.26 -16.33
CA SER A 76 36.95 -12.97 -15.85
C SER A 76 35.61 -12.65 -16.52
N PRO A 77 34.58 -12.19 -15.79
CA PRO A 77 33.42 -11.60 -16.44
C PRO A 77 33.88 -10.43 -17.31
N PRO A 78 33.25 -10.18 -18.47
CA PRO A 78 33.67 -9.12 -19.37
C PRO A 78 33.65 -7.77 -18.62
N PRO A 79 34.61 -6.87 -18.87
CA PRO A 79 34.64 -5.57 -18.23
C PRO A 79 33.45 -4.76 -18.78
N TYR A 80 32.40 -4.62 -17.97
CA TYR A 80 31.31 -3.70 -18.24
C TYR A 80 31.85 -2.26 -18.09
N SER A 81 32.35 -1.69 -19.18
CA SER A 81 32.76 -0.28 -19.17
C SER A 81 31.50 0.59 -19.17
N ILE A 82 31.28 1.31 -18.07
CA ILE A 82 30.33 2.42 -18.02
C ILE A 82 30.74 3.40 -19.13
N SER A 83 29.85 3.66 -20.09
CA SER A 83 30.09 4.67 -21.13
C SER A 83 30.53 5.98 -20.46
N SER A 84 31.63 6.57 -20.94
CA SER A 84 32.16 7.84 -20.43
C SER A 84 31.15 9.00 -20.48
N SER A 85 30.09 8.86 -21.27
CA SER A 85 28.95 9.79 -21.35
C SER A 85 28.09 9.86 -20.08
N ARG A 86 28.25 8.94 -19.12
CA ARG A 86 27.43 8.87 -17.88
C ARG A 86 28.16 9.31 -16.62
N ARG A 87 29.32 9.97 -16.73
CA ARG A 87 29.94 10.61 -15.56
C ARG A 87 29.13 11.84 -15.20
N ILE A 88 28.78 11.99 -13.92
CA ILE A 88 28.35 13.28 -13.37
C ILE A 88 29.58 14.19 -13.43
N GLY A 89 29.70 14.94 -14.52
CA GLY A 89 30.70 15.98 -14.68
C GLY A 89 30.40 17.18 -13.77
N PRO A 90 31.30 18.19 -13.73
CA PRO A 90 31.07 19.43 -12.99
C PRO A 90 29.94 20.28 -13.58
N GLU A 91 29.48 19.98 -14.79
CA GLU A 91 28.39 20.69 -15.47
C GLU A 91 27.04 20.02 -15.18
N ARG A 92 26.01 20.85 -14.94
CA ARG A 92 24.62 20.41 -14.81
C ARG A 92 24.23 19.62 -16.07
N PRO A 93 23.77 18.36 -15.97
CA PRO A 93 23.27 17.62 -17.12
C PRO A 93 22.23 18.46 -17.89
N SER A 94 22.38 18.57 -19.21
CA SER A 94 21.49 19.36 -20.07
C SER A 94 20.02 18.94 -20.00
N SER A 95 19.77 17.73 -19.50
CA SER A 95 18.48 17.08 -19.34
C SER A 95 17.81 17.31 -17.97
N ILE A 96 18.49 18.05 -17.07
CA ILE A 96 17.93 18.57 -15.82
C ILE A 96 17.28 19.92 -16.15
N PRO A 97 15.93 20.04 -16.14
CA PRO A 97 15.25 21.29 -16.47
C PRO A 97 15.86 22.44 -15.68
N ALA A 98 16.25 23.52 -16.34
CA ALA A 98 16.84 24.67 -15.69
C ALA A 98 15.89 25.19 -14.60
N ASN A 99 16.43 25.68 -13.48
CA ASN A 99 15.60 26.38 -12.50
C ASN A 99 15.20 27.70 -13.14
N VAL A 100 14.02 27.73 -13.74
CA VAL A 100 13.46 28.92 -14.37
C VAL A 100 12.63 29.69 -13.32
N PRO A 101 12.53 31.03 -13.43
CA PRO A 101 11.70 31.83 -12.53
C PRO A 101 10.26 31.31 -12.50
N LEU A 102 9.61 31.38 -11.34
CA LEU A 102 8.23 30.92 -11.17
C LEU A 102 7.28 31.59 -12.18
N GLU A 103 7.50 32.87 -12.51
CA GLU A 103 6.69 33.61 -13.48
C GLU A 103 6.76 33.06 -14.91
N SER A 104 7.78 32.25 -15.20
CA SER A 104 7.97 31.60 -16.51
C SER A 104 7.48 30.15 -16.56
N LEU A 105 7.01 29.61 -15.42
CA LEU A 105 6.44 28.27 -15.35
C LEU A 105 4.92 28.35 -15.52
N GLU A 106 4.40 27.56 -16.44
CA GLU A 106 2.96 27.29 -16.51
C GLU A 106 2.54 26.50 -15.27
N ILE A 107 1.36 26.83 -14.72
CA ILE A 107 0.79 26.07 -13.61
C ILE A 107 0.55 24.65 -14.12
N PRO A 108 1.15 23.61 -13.49
CA PRO A 108 0.97 22.27 -14.00
C PRO A 108 -0.49 21.83 -13.90
N GLU A 109 -1.03 21.40 -15.03
CA GLU A 109 -2.36 20.80 -15.12
C GLU A 109 -2.24 19.31 -15.41
N THR A 110 -3.29 18.56 -15.09
CA THR A 110 -3.35 17.14 -15.46
C THR A 110 -3.84 17.03 -16.89
N LYS A 111 -3.03 16.42 -17.76
CA LYS A 111 -3.42 16.11 -19.14
C LYS A 111 -3.79 14.64 -19.25
N ILE A 112 -4.86 14.33 -19.99
CA ILE A 112 -5.36 12.98 -20.19
C ILE A 112 -5.58 12.74 -21.68
N THR A 113 -4.99 11.67 -22.21
CA THR A 113 -5.17 11.21 -23.59
C THR A 113 -5.63 9.76 -23.57
N THR A 114 -6.50 9.38 -24.51
CA THR A 114 -6.87 7.97 -24.73
C THR A 114 -6.32 7.52 -26.07
N LEU A 115 -5.48 6.49 -26.07
CA LEU A 115 -4.92 5.89 -27.28
C LEU A 115 -6.02 5.21 -28.10
N SER A 116 -5.76 4.95 -29.38
CA SER A 116 -6.77 4.35 -30.28
C SER A 116 -7.25 2.97 -29.85
N ASN A 117 -6.44 2.23 -29.09
CA ASN A 117 -6.80 0.93 -28.56
C ASN A 117 -7.53 0.99 -27.19
N GLY A 118 -7.70 2.18 -26.60
CA GLY A 118 -8.42 2.38 -25.34
C GLY A 118 -7.54 2.49 -24.09
N VAL A 119 -6.22 2.36 -24.21
CA VAL A 119 -5.28 2.67 -23.10
C VAL A 119 -5.40 4.15 -22.77
N ARG A 120 -5.48 4.48 -21.48
CA ARG A 120 -5.57 5.87 -21.00
C ARG A 120 -4.22 6.32 -20.47
N VAL A 121 -3.82 7.54 -20.79
CA VAL A 121 -2.54 8.14 -20.40
C VAL A 121 -2.82 9.43 -19.63
N GLY A 122 -2.40 9.48 -18.36
CA GLY A 122 -2.51 10.67 -17.51
C GLY A 122 -1.14 11.17 -17.09
N SER A 123 -0.86 12.47 -17.25
CA SER A 123 0.37 13.05 -16.70
C SER A 123 0.15 14.39 -16.04
N MET A 124 1.06 14.74 -15.13
CA MET A 124 1.19 16.08 -14.58
C MET A 124 2.67 16.42 -14.46
N GLU A 125 3.04 17.59 -14.98
CA GLU A 125 4.39 18.13 -14.83
C GLU A 125 4.62 18.61 -13.39
N THR A 126 5.83 18.47 -12.87
CA THR A 126 6.24 18.94 -11.53
C THR A 126 7.51 19.78 -11.56
N PHE A 127 8.16 19.92 -12.73
CA PHE A 127 9.44 20.58 -12.96
C PHE A 127 10.61 20.09 -12.07
N GLY A 128 10.42 19.01 -11.29
CA GLY A 128 11.44 18.38 -10.47
C GLY A 128 12.39 17.48 -11.27
N GLN A 129 13.52 17.07 -10.72
CA GLN A 129 14.57 16.37 -11.46
C GLN A 129 14.35 14.87 -11.71
N VAL A 130 13.30 14.34 -11.10
CA VAL A 130 12.98 12.91 -11.09
C VAL A 130 11.51 12.77 -11.47
N SER A 131 11.21 11.73 -12.24
CA SER A 131 9.88 11.38 -12.70
C SER A 131 9.47 10.06 -12.08
N THR A 132 8.20 9.99 -11.66
CA THR A 132 7.57 8.71 -11.30
C THR A 132 6.62 8.32 -12.41
N LEU A 133 6.86 7.18 -13.05
CA LEU A 133 6.09 6.67 -14.18
C LEU A 133 5.62 5.25 -13.90
N GLY A 134 4.51 4.85 -14.48
CA GLY A 134 4.06 3.47 -14.33
C GLY A 134 2.69 3.20 -14.92
N VAL A 135 2.15 2.04 -14.57
CA VAL A 135 0.83 1.58 -15.00
C VAL A 135 -0.02 1.23 -13.80
N VAL A 136 -1.31 1.56 -13.89
CA VAL A 136 -2.36 1.09 -13.00
C VAL A 136 -3.31 0.23 -13.84
N LEU A 137 -3.59 -0.97 -13.34
CA LEU A 137 -4.28 -2.03 -14.07
C LEU A 137 -5.56 -2.40 -13.31
N ASP A 138 -6.66 -2.59 -14.05
CA ASP A 138 -8.00 -2.92 -13.52
C ASP A 138 -8.17 -4.41 -13.24
N TYR A 139 -7.30 -4.94 -12.38
CA TYR A 139 -7.48 -6.26 -11.78
C TYR A 139 -6.89 -6.30 -10.37
N GLY A 140 -7.33 -7.27 -9.59
CA GLY A 140 -6.88 -7.49 -8.23
C GLY A 140 -7.40 -8.80 -7.67
N SER A 141 -7.20 -9.02 -6.37
CA SER A 141 -7.56 -10.29 -5.72
C SER A 141 -9.06 -10.61 -5.76
N ARG A 142 -9.94 -9.64 -6.03
CA ARG A 142 -11.39 -9.89 -6.13
C ARG A 142 -11.77 -10.81 -7.30
N TYR A 143 -10.92 -10.91 -8.32
CA TYR A 143 -11.14 -11.71 -9.52
C TYR A 143 -10.53 -13.11 -9.44
N GLU A 144 -9.84 -13.42 -8.35
CA GLU A 144 -9.28 -14.75 -8.12
C GLU A 144 -10.39 -15.78 -7.85
N SER A 145 -10.08 -17.05 -8.12
CA SER A 145 -10.98 -18.17 -7.87
C SER A 145 -10.18 -19.41 -7.49
N ASP A 146 -10.70 -20.16 -6.52
CA ASP A 146 -10.16 -21.47 -6.12
C ASP A 146 -10.30 -22.52 -7.25
N ARG A 147 -11.29 -22.31 -8.13
CA ARG A 147 -11.50 -23.09 -9.35
C ARG A 147 -11.62 -22.16 -10.53
N PHE A 148 -10.53 -22.01 -11.26
CA PHE A 148 -10.42 -21.20 -12.46
C PHE A 148 -10.21 -22.13 -13.67
N VAL A 149 -11.02 -21.97 -14.72
CA VAL A 149 -10.83 -22.72 -15.97
C VAL A 149 -9.91 -21.90 -16.85
N ASP A 150 -8.71 -22.39 -17.08
CA ASP A 150 -7.75 -21.76 -17.96
C ASP A 150 -8.27 -21.76 -19.41
N PRO A 151 -8.50 -20.59 -20.03
CA PRO A 151 -9.01 -20.51 -21.39
C PRO A 151 -8.09 -21.14 -22.44
N SER A 152 -6.78 -21.20 -22.18
CA SER A 152 -5.77 -21.68 -23.13
C SER A 152 -5.63 -23.20 -23.14
N THR A 153 -5.75 -23.85 -21.98
CA THR A 153 -5.56 -25.30 -21.82
C THR A 153 -6.85 -26.06 -21.49
N ASN A 154 -7.92 -25.36 -21.14
CA ASN A 154 -9.18 -25.89 -20.61
C ASN A 154 -9.00 -26.73 -19.32
N GLN A 155 -7.88 -26.54 -18.61
CA GLN A 155 -7.60 -27.17 -17.33
C GLN A 155 -8.15 -26.33 -16.17
N VAL A 156 -8.49 -27.00 -15.08
CA VAL A 156 -8.88 -26.33 -13.82
C VAL A 156 -7.63 -26.07 -13.00
N VAL A 157 -7.37 -24.81 -12.71
CA VAL A 157 -6.27 -24.32 -11.85
C VAL A 157 -6.83 -23.47 -10.72
N SER A 158 -6.06 -23.25 -9.65
CA SER A 158 -6.42 -22.28 -8.60
C SER A 158 -5.71 -20.97 -8.85
N THR A 159 -6.45 -19.87 -8.86
CA THR A 159 -5.89 -18.50 -8.96
C THR A 159 -5.93 -17.75 -7.64
N ALA A 160 -6.39 -18.39 -6.55
CA ALA A 160 -6.42 -17.79 -5.23
C ALA A 160 -5.00 -17.49 -4.73
N GLY A 161 -4.70 -16.21 -4.47
CA GLY A 161 -3.38 -15.71 -4.10
C GLY A 161 -2.44 -15.35 -5.26
N VAL A 162 -2.87 -15.53 -6.53
CA VAL A 162 -2.05 -15.17 -7.71
C VAL A 162 -1.78 -13.67 -7.80
N ASN A 163 -2.70 -12.82 -7.36
CA ASN A 163 -2.51 -11.38 -7.31
C ASN A 163 -1.34 -10.98 -6.39
N HIS A 164 -1.25 -11.59 -5.21
CA HIS A 164 -0.11 -11.40 -4.30
C HIS A 164 1.19 -11.95 -4.90
N MET A 165 1.13 -13.11 -5.57
CA MET A 165 2.27 -13.67 -6.30
C MET A 165 2.76 -12.75 -7.44
N MET A 166 1.85 -12.16 -8.20
CA MET A 166 2.17 -11.24 -9.30
C MET A 166 2.78 -9.91 -8.84
N GLU A 167 2.54 -9.51 -7.59
CA GLU A 167 3.26 -8.38 -6.99
C GLU A 167 4.74 -8.70 -6.77
N LEU A 168 5.05 -9.90 -6.29
CA LEU A 168 6.43 -10.30 -6.01
C LEU A 168 7.19 -10.73 -7.28
N LEU A 169 6.48 -11.25 -8.27
CA LEU A 169 7.04 -11.54 -9.60
C LEU A 169 7.28 -10.28 -10.44
N ALA A 170 6.91 -9.09 -9.95
CA ALA A 170 7.23 -7.84 -10.62
C ALA A 170 8.75 -7.70 -10.80
N PHE A 171 9.16 -7.28 -11.99
CA PHE A 171 10.57 -7.05 -12.36
C PHE A 171 11.47 -8.31 -12.25
N GLN A 172 10.88 -9.51 -12.31
CA GLN A 172 11.59 -10.76 -12.58
C GLN A 172 11.81 -10.95 -14.08
N SER A 173 12.36 -12.10 -14.50
CA SER A 173 12.76 -12.33 -15.89
C SER A 173 11.62 -12.08 -16.88
N THR A 174 11.99 -11.48 -18.00
CA THR A 174 11.14 -11.15 -19.13
C THR A 174 11.70 -11.78 -20.40
N LYS A 175 10.96 -11.66 -21.51
CA LYS A 175 11.38 -12.25 -22.79
C LYS A 175 12.71 -11.68 -23.33
N GLY A 176 13.00 -10.41 -23.07
CA GLY A 176 14.19 -9.70 -23.54
C GLY A 176 15.29 -9.56 -22.49
N HIS A 177 14.97 -9.66 -21.20
CA HIS A 177 15.96 -9.52 -20.12
C HIS A 177 15.73 -10.52 -18.99
N SER A 178 16.81 -11.14 -18.50
CA SER A 178 16.80 -11.90 -17.24
C SER A 178 16.55 -11.00 -16.03
N GLY A 179 16.07 -11.58 -14.91
CA GLY A 179 15.84 -10.82 -13.68
C GLY A 179 17.09 -10.07 -13.18
N MET A 180 18.28 -10.67 -13.31
CA MET A 180 19.54 -9.99 -12.96
C MET A 180 19.86 -8.81 -13.89
N GLU A 181 19.59 -8.95 -15.19
CA GLU A 181 19.79 -7.86 -16.15
C GLU A 181 18.82 -6.71 -15.87
N ILE A 182 17.55 -7.00 -15.58
CA ILE A 182 16.55 -6.00 -15.19
C ILE A 182 17.03 -5.20 -13.98
N GLN A 183 17.44 -5.88 -12.91
CA GLN A 183 17.95 -5.23 -11.70
C GLN A 183 19.19 -4.37 -11.99
N ASN A 184 20.17 -4.91 -12.72
CA ASN A 184 21.39 -4.19 -13.08
C ASN A 184 21.10 -2.96 -13.96
N ILE A 185 20.17 -3.06 -14.92
CA ILE A 185 19.75 -1.92 -15.74
C ILE A 185 19.11 -0.85 -14.85
N LEU A 186 18.16 -1.21 -13.99
CA LEU A 186 17.48 -0.27 -13.10
C LEU A 186 18.44 0.43 -12.14
N GLU A 187 19.35 -0.30 -11.51
CA GLU A 187 20.38 0.27 -10.63
C GLU A 187 21.29 1.25 -11.38
N ASN A 188 21.73 0.90 -12.60
CA ASN A 188 22.54 1.79 -13.43
C ASN A 188 21.79 3.07 -13.88
N LEU A 189 20.46 3.03 -13.92
CA LEU A 189 19.63 4.21 -14.20
C LEU A 189 19.34 5.04 -12.94
N GLY A 190 19.69 4.54 -11.76
CA GLY A 190 19.28 5.09 -10.47
C GLY A 190 17.77 4.97 -10.24
N GLY A 191 17.13 3.97 -10.86
CA GLY A 191 15.70 3.74 -10.80
C GLY A 191 15.30 2.96 -9.55
N VAL A 192 14.22 3.39 -8.89
CA VAL A 192 13.59 2.67 -7.79
C VAL A 192 12.24 2.16 -8.27
N THR A 193 12.07 0.84 -8.31
CA THR A 193 10.83 0.21 -8.74
C THR A 193 9.92 -0.12 -7.56
N PHE A 194 8.63 -0.20 -7.84
CA PHE A 194 7.65 -0.70 -6.90
C PHE A 194 6.52 -1.40 -7.64
N ALA A 195 5.93 -2.39 -6.97
CA ALA A 195 4.68 -3.01 -7.35
C ALA A 195 3.77 -3.03 -6.12
N THR A 196 2.49 -2.77 -6.31
CA THR A 196 1.51 -2.88 -5.23
C THR A 196 0.23 -3.46 -5.78
N SER A 197 -0.24 -4.54 -5.18
CA SER A 197 -1.52 -5.13 -5.50
C SER A 197 -2.62 -4.61 -4.57
N SER A 198 -3.87 -4.77 -4.98
CA SER A 198 -5.04 -4.55 -4.13
C SER A 198 -6.19 -5.45 -4.58
N ARG A 199 -7.38 -5.29 -3.99
CA ARG A 199 -8.56 -6.08 -4.39
C ARG A 199 -9.07 -5.77 -5.78
N GLU A 200 -8.93 -4.53 -6.24
CA GLU A 200 -9.52 -4.06 -7.50
C GLU A 200 -8.47 -3.58 -8.50
N GLN A 201 -7.25 -3.27 -8.03
CA GLN A 201 -6.23 -2.61 -8.85
C GLN A 201 -4.84 -3.17 -8.57
N MET A 202 -4.03 -3.28 -9.62
CA MET A 202 -2.61 -3.59 -9.57
C MET A 202 -1.82 -2.39 -10.09
N MET A 203 -0.68 -2.07 -9.48
CA MET A 203 0.15 -0.94 -9.89
C MET A 203 1.61 -1.36 -9.98
N TYR A 204 2.26 -1.00 -11.09
CA TYR A 204 3.70 -1.14 -11.30
C TYR A 204 4.26 0.25 -11.62
N GLY A 205 5.37 0.63 -10.99
CA GLY A 205 5.96 1.93 -11.20
C GLY A 205 7.47 1.95 -11.03
N VAL A 206 8.06 3.02 -11.53
CA VAL A 206 9.49 3.34 -11.41
C VAL A 206 9.66 4.83 -11.14
N ASP A 207 10.44 5.17 -10.11
CA ASP A 207 10.95 6.53 -9.87
C ASP A 207 12.36 6.61 -10.44
N VAL A 208 12.61 7.55 -11.36
CA VAL A 208 13.87 7.62 -12.10
C VAL A 208 14.20 9.06 -12.51
N LEU A 209 15.48 9.37 -12.70
CA LEU A 209 15.90 10.64 -13.29
C LEU A 209 15.24 10.84 -14.67
N ARG A 210 14.77 12.05 -14.94
CA ARG A 210 14.13 12.43 -16.23
C ARG A 210 14.82 11.89 -17.50
N PRO A 211 16.16 11.94 -17.63
CA PRO A 211 16.82 11.54 -18.88
C PRO A 211 16.71 10.03 -19.14
N ASN A 212 16.41 9.25 -18.09
CA ASN A 212 16.35 7.80 -18.11
C ASN A 212 14.90 7.28 -18.22
N THR A 213 13.91 8.18 -18.29
CA THR A 213 12.48 7.86 -18.31
C THR A 213 12.10 6.88 -19.42
N LYS A 214 12.59 7.11 -20.64
CA LYS A 214 12.33 6.21 -21.77
C LYS A 214 12.83 4.79 -21.48
N GLN A 215 14.10 4.64 -21.11
CA GLN A 215 14.69 3.32 -20.89
C GLN A 215 14.03 2.59 -19.71
N ALA A 216 13.74 3.30 -18.63
CA ALA A 216 13.07 2.73 -17.46
C ALA A 216 11.62 2.31 -17.77
N PHE A 217 10.88 3.13 -18.54
CA PHE A 217 9.50 2.82 -18.92
C PHE A 217 9.42 1.67 -19.92
N ASP A 218 10.35 1.57 -20.87
CA ASP A 218 10.43 0.43 -21.80
C ASP A 218 10.62 -0.90 -21.03
N LEU A 219 11.47 -0.91 -20.00
CA LEU A 219 11.68 -2.07 -19.13
C LEU A 219 10.45 -2.41 -18.26
N LEU A 220 9.76 -1.38 -17.76
CA LEU A 220 8.48 -1.54 -17.05
C LEU A 220 7.40 -2.11 -17.98
N GLY A 221 7.31 -1.59 -19.20
CA GLY A 221 6.41 -2.08 -20.23
C GLY A 221 6.66 -3.54 -20.56
N GLU A 222 7.93 -3.95 -20.66
CA GLU A 222 8.32 -5.34 -20.84
C GLU A 222 7.93 -6.24 -19.66
N THR A 223 8.15 -5.76 -18.43
CA THR A 223 7.77 -6.45 -17.19
C THR A 223 6.27 -6.76 -17.16
N VAL A 224 5.44 -5.85 -17.63
CA VAL A 224 3.98 -6.01 -17.64
C VAL A 224 3.52 -6.92 -18.80
N ARG A 225 4.12 -6.77 -19.99
CA ARG A 225 3.64 -7.41 -21.23
C ARG A 225 4.23 -8.79 -21.51
N THR A 226 5.47 -9.03 -21.12
CA THR A 226 6.18 -10.28 -21.46
C THR A 226 7.04 -10.81 -20.31
N PRO A 227 6.48 -10.98 -19.09
CA PRO A 227 7.16 -11.71 -18.02
C PRO A 227 7.26 -13.20 -18.38
N MET A 228 8.40 -13.83 -18.08
CA MET A 228 8.64 -15.25 -18.35
C MET A 228 8.10 -16.15 -17.25
N MET A 229 8.10 -15.68 -16.00
CA MET A 229 7.52 -16.38 -14.84
C MET A 229 8.05 -17.82 -14.70
N TYR A 230 9.37 -18.00 -14.73
CA TYR A 230 9.95 -19.33 -14.65
C TYR A 230 9.51 -20.05 -13.37
N GLU A 231 9.36 -21.38 -13.44
CA GLU A 231 8.98 -22.19 -12.28
C GLU A 231 9.88 -21.93 -11.06
N SER A 232 11.19 -21.80 -11.28
CA SER A 232 12.14 -21.44 -10.23
C SER A 232 11.89 -20.07 -9.58
N GLU A 233 11.39 -19.09 -10.34
CA GLU A 233 11.06 -17.76 -9.82
C GLU A 233 9.77 -17.82 -9.01
N VAL A 234 8.76 -18.57 -9.49
CA VAL A 234 7.50 -18.80 -8.76
C VAL A 234 7.77 -19.51 -7.42
N GLU A 235 8.57 -20.57 -7.43
CA GLU A 235 8.93 -21.30 -6.20
C GLU A 235 9.76 -20.44 -5.24
N ALA A 236 10.65 -19.59 -5.75
CA ALA A 236 11.36 -18.63 -4.91
C ALA A 236 10.39 -17.61 -4.26
N MET A 237 9.42 -17.09 -5.02
CA MET A 237 8.44 -16.14 -4.48
C MET A 237 7.47 -16.80 -3.50
N LYS A 238 7.16 -18.09 -3.63
CA LYS A 238 6.40 -18.82 -2.61
C LYS A 238 7.09 -18.78 -1.24
N GLN A 239 8.42 -18.97 -1.19
CA GLN A 239 9.18 -18.88 0.06
C GLN A 239 9.13 -17.46 0.66
N VAL A 240 9.15 -16.43 -0.19
CA VAL A 240 9.00 -15.04 0.26
C VAL A 240 7.61 -14.80 0.85
N ILE A 241 6.54 -15.29 0.21
CA ILE A 241 5.17 -15.20 0.72
C ILE A 241 5.06 -15.92 2.06
N GLU A 242 5.61 -17.13 2.18
CA GLU A 242 5.60 -17.89 3.44
C GLU A 242 6.24 -17.08 4.57
N PHE A 243 7.39 -16.46 4.33
CA PHE A 243 8.05 -15.58 5.30
C PHE A 243 7.21 -14.34 5.65
N GLN A 244 6.60 -13.69 4.65
CA GLN A 244 5.72 -12.53 4.87
C GLN A 244 4.49 -12.89 5.73
N LEU A 245 3.90 -14.07 5.51
CA LEU A 245 2.77 -14.56 6.30
C LEU A 245 3.18 -14.86 7.75
N MET A 246 4.40 -15.33 7.98
CA MET A 246 4.91 -15.57 9.33
C MET A 246 5.11 -14.29 10.14
N ASP A 247 5.55 -13.18 9.52
CA ASP A 247 5.81 -11.91 10.22
C ASP A 247 4.75 -10.82 9.95
N MET A 248 3.56 -11.23 9.51
CA MET A 248 2.51 -10.27 9.17
C MET A 248 2.07 -9.45 10.40
N ASN A 249 1.94 -8.14 10.22
CA ASN A 249 1.46 -7.25 11.27
C ASN A 249 0.01 -7.60 11.63
N PRO A 250 -0.33 -7.81 12.92
CA PRO A 250 -1.70 -8.11 13.36
C PRO A 250 -2.77 -7.12 12.88
N GLN A 251 -2.42 -5.86 12.66
CA GLN A 251 -3.36 -4.87 12.12
C GLN A 251 -3.70 -5.11 10.64
N ILE A 252 -2.76 -5.65 9.84
CA ILE A 252 -3.04 -6.07 8.46
C ILE A 252 -4.02 -7.23 8.49
N LEU A 253 -3.76 -8.23 9.34
CA LEU A 253 -4.66 -9.38 9.53
C LEU A 253 -6.05 -8.96 10.03
N LEU A 254 -6.12 -7.93 10.88
CA LEU A 254 -7.38 -7.37 11.37
C LEU A 254 -8.21 -6.80 10.22
N GLY A 255 -7.59 -5.98 9.36
CA GLY A 255 -8.24 -5.40 8.19
C GLY A 255 -8.68 -6.44 7.16
N GLU A 256 -7.84 -7.45 6.89
CA GLU A 256 -8.18 -8.57 6.02
C GLU A 256 -9.37 -9.38 6.56
N GLY A 257 -9.33 -9.74 7.84
CA GLY A 257 -10.42 -10.44 8.51
C GLY A 257 -11.72 -9.65 8.49
N LEU A 258 -11.64 -8.33 8.66
CA LEU A 258 -12.79 -7.44 8.61
C LEU A 258 -13.43 -7.45 7.21
N GLN A 259 -12.61 -7.35 6.16
CA GLN A 259 -13.08 -7.38 4.79
C GLN A 259 -13.71 -8.74 4.42
N MET A 260 -13.07 -9.84 4.82
CA MET A 260 -13.60 -11.19 4.62
C MET A 260 -14.92 -11.43 5.35
N ALA A 261 -15.05 -10.92 6.58
CA ALA A 261 -16.29 -10.99 7.33
C ALA A 261 -17.39 -10.13 6.70
N ALA A 262 -17.07 -8.89 6.32
CA ALA A 262 -18.03 -7.93 5.76
C ALA A 262 -18.74 -8.44 4.50
N TYR A 263 -18.00 -9.15 3.64
CA TYR A 263 -18.51 -9.73 2.40
C TYR A 263 -18.38 -11.26 2.45
N GLY A 264 -18.97 -11.86 3.48
CA GLY A 264 -18.90 -13.30 3.73
C GLY A 264 -19.53 -14.16 2.63
N LYS A 265 -19.55 -15.49 2.83
CA LYS A 265 -20.07 -16.43 1.83
C LYS A 265 -21.58 -16.27 1.63
N ILE A 266 -22.02 -16.34 0.37
CA ILE A 266 -23.45 -16.41 0.00
C ILE A 266 -23.67 -17.71 -0.79
N GLY A 267 -24.61 -18.54 -0.35
CA GLY A 267 -24.86 -19.84 -1.02
C GLY A 267 -23.70 -20.84 -0.91
N GLY A 268 -22.74 -20.61 -0.01
CA GLY A 268 -21.53 -21.43 0.13
C GLY A 268 -20.30 -20.90 -0.59
N ASP A 269 -20.47 -19.96 -1.52
CA ASP A 269 -19.40 -19.39 -2.33
C ASP A 269 -18.87 -18.06 -1.76
N LEU A 270 -17.57 -17.83 -1.89
CA LEU A 270 -16.95 -16.55 -1.54
C LEU A 270 -17.36 -15.46 -2.54
N GLN A 271 -17.82 -14.34 -2.01
CA GLN A 271 -18.05 -13.13 -2.80
C GLN A 271 -16.72 -12.51 -3.22
N GLN A 272 -16.71 -11.79 -4.35
CA GLN A 272 -15.49 -11.21 -4.90
C GLN A 272 -14.76 -10.29 -3.92
N LEU A 273 -15.46 -9.34 -3.28
CA LEU A 273 -14.83 -8.45 -2.29
C LEU A 273 -14.45 -9.15 -0.97
N GLY A 274 -15.04 -10.30 -0.68
CA GLY A 274 -14.76 -11.13 0.50
C GLY A 274 -13.55 -12.04 0.34
N ARG A 275 -12.96 -12.11 -0.86
CA ARG A 275 -11.75 -12.89 -1.08
C ARG A 275 -10.56 -12.29 -0.34
N PRO A 276 -9.66 -13.13 0.22
CA PRO A 276 -8.40 -12.66 0.79
C PRO A 276 -7.60 -11.88 -0.25
N HIS A 277 -6.88 -10.86 0.19
CA HIS A 277 -5.93 -10.15 -0.67
C HIS A 277 -4.55 -10.76 -0.62
N PHE A 278 -4.12 -11.20 0.56
CA PHE A 278 -2.92 -11.99 0.71
C PHE A 278 -3.20 -13.47 0.48
N CYS A 279 -2.27 -14.14 -0.19
CA CYS A 279 -2.31 -15.59 -0.36
C CYS A 279 -2.30 -16.29 1.01
N THR A 280 -3.15 -17.29 1.20
CA THR A 280 -3.13 -18.14 2.40
C THR A 280 -2.10 -19.25 2.26
N LEU A 281 -1.59 -19.79 3.38
CA LEU A 281 -0.67 -20.94 3.33
C LEU A 281 -1.27 -22.16 2.61
N GLU A 282 -2.58 -22.38 2.76
CA GLU A 282 -3.31 -23.43 2.05
C GLU A 282 -3.29 -23.22 0.53
N ASN A 283 -3.58 -22.01 0.07
CA ASN A 283 -3.61 -21.70 -1.35
C ASN A 283 -2.23 -21.61 -1.98
N LEU A 284 -1.21 -21.23 -1.20
CA LEU A 284 0.16 -21.08 -1.67
C LEU A 284 0.71 -22.37 -2.30
N GLN A 285 0.35 -23.52 -1.74
CA GLN A 285 0.74 -24.83 -2.26
C GLN A 285 0.07 -25.17 -3.60
N ASN A 286 -1.10 -24.59 -3.86
CA ASN A 286 -1.90 -24.85 -5.05
C ASN A 286 -1.55 -23.92 -6.23
N ILE A 287 -0.83 -22.83 -5.99
CA ILE A 287 -0.40 -21.90 -7.05
C ILE A 287 0.66 -22.57 -7.92
N THR A 288 0.46 -22.53 -9.23
CA THR A 288 1.42 -23.02 -10.24
C THR A 288 1.76 -21.91 -11.24
N THR A 289 2.84 -22.07 -12.01
CA THR A 289 3.14 -21.17 -13.14
C THR A 289 1.97 -21.06 -14.11
N GLN A 290 1.27 -22.17 -14.38
CA GLN A 290 0.05 -22.16 -15.20
C GLN A 290 -1.05 -21.30 -14.59
N SER A 291 -1.20 -21.31 -13.27
CA SER A 291 -2.19 -20.48 -12.57
C SER A 291 -1.92 -18.98 -12.78
N VAL A 292 -0.65 -18.58 -12.71
CA VAL A 292 -0.23 -17.18 -12.92
C VAL A 292 -0.46 -16.76 -14.37
N HIS A 293 -0.08 -17.60 -15.34
CA HIS A 293 -0.33 -17.31 -16.76
C HIS A 293 -1.84 -17.22 -17.07
N ALA A 294 -2.64 -18.17 -16.59
CA ALA A 294 -4.07 -18.22 -16.84
C ALA A 294 -4.80 -16.98 -16.30
N PHE A 295 -4.46 -16.54 -15.08
CA PHE A 295 -5.02 -15.31 -14.50
C PHE A 295 -4.63 -14.07 -15.33
N ARG A 296 -3.36 -13.98 -15.73
CA ARG A 296 -2.86 -12.84 -16.50
C ARG A 296 -3.46 -12.76 -17.91
N GLU A 297 -3.60 -13.88 -18.59
CA GLU A 297 -4.24 -13.98 -19.90
C GLU A 297 -5.66 -13.41 -19.89
N GLU A 298 -6.42 -13.78 -18.85
CA GLU A 298 -7.83 -13.47 -18.69
C GLU A 298 -8.10 -12.01 -18.28
N TYR A 299 -7.24 -11.44 -17.43
CA TYR A 299 -7.49 -10.15 -16.79
C TYR A 299 -6.57 -9.01 -17.23
N LEU A 300 -5.44 -9.27 -17.92
CA LEU A 300 -4.50 -8.23 -18.36
C LEU A 300 -4.33 -8.16 -19.89
N LEU A 301 -3.99 -9.27 -20.54
CA LEU A 301 -3.39 -9.23 -21.90
C LEU A 301 -4.28 -8.71 -23.02
N HIS A 302 -5.60 -8.69 -22.84
CA HIS A 302 -6.58 -8.37 -23.88
C HIS A 302 -7.56 -7.25 -23.50
N LYS A 303 -7.19 -6.45 -22.48
CA LYS A 303 -8.05 -5.42 -21.89
C LYS A 303 -7.35 -4.06 -21.85
N PRO A 304 -7.04 -3.44 -23.01
CA PRO A 304 -6.37 -2.15 -23.05
C PRO A 304 -7.12 -1.05 -22.30
N GLN A 305 -8.46 -1.12 -22.22
CA GLN A 305 -9.28 -0.17 -21.46
C GLN A 305 -9.04 -0.24 -19.94
N GLY A 306 -8.58 -1.40 -19.44
CA GLY A 306 -8.18 -1.62 -18.06
C GLY A 306 -6.76 -1.14 -17.75
N ILE A 307 -6.04 -0.54 -18.71
CA ILE A 307 -4.68 -0.04 -18.55
C ILE A 307 -4.71 1.49 -18.49
N VAL A 308 -4.18 2.04 -17.41
CA VAL A 308 -3.89 3.47 -17.25
C VAL A 308 -2.39 3.65 -17.09
N VAL A 309 -1.75 4.30 -18.05
CA VAL A 309 -0.38 4.80 -17.91
C VAL A 309 -0.44 6.13 -17.18
N ALA A 310 0.30 6.27 -16.08
CA ALA A 310 0.36 7.50 -15.31
C ALA A 310 1.80 8.00 -15.16
N GLY A 311 1.97 9.33 -15.10
CA GLY A 311 3.27 9.96 -14.91
C GLY A 311 3.22 11.26 -14.13
N SER A 312 4.15 11.42 -13.18
CA SER A 312 4.38 12.65 -12.43
C SER A 312 5.80 13.15 -12.72
N GLY A 313 5.93 14.41 -13.14
CA GLY A 313 7.21 15.01 -13.52
C GLY A 313 7.70 14.61 -14.90
N ILE A 314 6.79 14.43 -15.85
CA ILE A 314 7.08 14.14 -17.26
C ILE A 314 6.18 14.96 -18.18
N GLU A 315 6.73 15.36 -19.33
CA GLU A 315 5.99 16.00 -20.42
C GLU A 315 4.93 15.03 -20.98
N HIS A 316 3.76 15.55 -21.37
CA HIS A 316 2.61 14.68 -21.67
C HIS A 316 2.79 13.93 -22.97
N ASP A 317 3.26 14.59 -24.02
CA ASP A 317 3.39 13.99 -25.34
C ASP A 317 4.48 12.91 -25.30
N ALA A 318 5.58 13.15 -24.58
CA ALA A 318 6.59 12.13 -24.28
C ALA A 318 6.00 10.88 -23.59
N LEU A 319 5.12 11.04 -22.59
CA LEU A 319 4.48 9.88 -21.95
C LEU A 319 3.50 9.15 -22.88
N VAL A 320 2.78 9.90 -23.72
CA VAL A 320 1.88 9.32 -24.73
C VAL A 320 2.66 8.48 -25.74
N GLU A 321 3.81 8.95 -26.22
CA GLU A 321 4.69 8.18 -27.10
C GLU A 321 5.18 6.89 -26.44
N LEU A 322 5.60 6.96 -25.17
CA LEU A 322 6.02 5.78 -24.40
C LEU A 322 4.89 4.78 -24.22
N ALA A 323 3.68 5.27 -23.94
CA ALA A 323 2.48 4.46 -23.79
C ALA A 323 2.09 3.78 -25.11
N GLU A 324 2.10 4.51 -26.23
CA GLU A 324 1.80 3.98 -27.57
C GLU A 324 2.82 2.90 -27.98
N SER A 325 4.12 3.18 -27.82
CA SER A 325 5.19 2.23 -28.15
C SER A 325 5.08 0.93 -27.36
N ASN A 326 4.73 1.02 -26.07
CA ASN A 326 4.67 -0.16 -25.21
C ASN A 326 3.32 -0.87 -25.25
N PHE A 327 2.20 -0.16 -25.28
CA PHE A 327 0.87 -0.74 -25.07
C PHE A 327 -0.10 -0.52 -26.24
N GLY A 328 0.22 0.29 -27.25
CA GLY A 328 -0.67 0.63 -28.37
C GLY A 328 -1.04 -0.56 -29.27
N HIS A 329 -0.19 -1.59 -29.31
CA HIS A 329 -0.42 -2.80 -30.10
C HIS A 329 -1.33 -3.84 -29.41
N ILE A 330 -1.72 -3.62 -28.16
CA ILE A 330 -2.59 -4.54 -27.41
C ILE A 330 -3.98 -4.54 -28.06
N GLN A 331 -4.42 -5.71 -28.51
CA GLN A 331 -5.73 -5.89 -29.11
C GLN A 331 -6.79 -6.14 -28.04
N SER A 332 -7.91 -5.43 -28.15
CA SER A 332 -9.08 -5.69 -27.33
C SER A 332 -9.81 -6.91 -27.89
N ILE A 333 -9.99 -7.95 -27.08
CA ILE A 333 -10.91 -9.04 -27.41
C ILE A 333 -12.30 -8.60 -26.91
N PRO A 334 -13.35 -8.65 -27.76
CA PRO A 334 -14.70 -8.32 -27.33
C PRO A 334 -15.08 -9.14 -26.10
N GLU A 335 -15.47 -8.48 -25.01
CA GLU A 335 -15.92 -9.20 -23.81
C GLU A 335 -17.10 -10.09 -24.19
N THR A 336 -17.03 -11.37 -23.80
CA THR A 336 -18.07 -12.37 -24.02
C THR A 336 -19.28 -12.09 -23.12
N GLY A 337 -19.94 -10.94 -23.29
CA GLY A 337 -21.28 -10.60 -22.82
C GLY A 337 -21.58 -10.62 -21.31
N LYS A 338 -20.70 -11.15 -20.45
CA LYS A 338 -20.89 -11.19 -18.99
C LYS A 338 -19.85 -10.30 -18.33
N SER A 339 -20.31 -9.27 -17.60
CA SER A 339 -19.48 -8.53 -16.66
C SER A 339 -18.83 -9.53 -15.70
N LYS A 340 -17.50 -9.59 -15.70
CA LYS A 340 -16.74 -10.49 -14.80
C LYS A 340 -16.78 -9.98 -13.36
N THR A 341 -17.04 -8.70 -13.16
CA THR A 341 -17.30 -8.11 -11.84
C THR A 341 -18.72 -8.44 -11.42
N ILE A 342 -18.83 -9.22 -10.34
CA ILE A 342 -20.09 -9.56 -9.69
C ILE A 342 -20.20 -8.66 -8.45
N PRO A 343 -21.25 -7.82 -8.35
CA PRO A 343 -21.45 -6.98 -7.19
C PRO A 343 -21.54 -7.82 -5.91
N SER A 344 -20.67 -7.53 -4.96
CA SER A 344 -20.66 -8.12 -3.63
C SER A 344 -21.70 -7.42 -2.76
N ILE A 345 -22.43 -8.21 -2.00
CA ILE A 345 -23.44 -7.81 -1.05
C ILE A 345 -22.80 -7.81 0.34
N TYR A 346 -22.90 -6.69 1.04
CA TYR A 346 -22.50 -6.61 2.44
C TYR A 346 -23.42 -7.45 3.32
N THR A 347 -22.84 -8.31 4.13
CA THR A 347 -23.58 -9.22 5.03
C THR A 347 -23.41 -8.86 6.51
N GLY A 348 -22.43 -8.00 6.84
CA GLY A 348 -21.87 -7.99 8.20
C GLY A 348 -21.18 -9.33 8.49
N GLY A 349 -20.80 -9.58 9.75
CA GLY A 349 -20.25 -10.88 10.14
C GLY A 349 -19.12 -10.78 11.15
N GLU A 350 -18.52 -11.93 11.48
CA GLU A 350 -17.45 -12.03 12.47
C GLU A 350 -16.26 -12.81 11.90
N TYR A 351 -15.06 -12.26 12.10
CA TYR A 351 -13.80 -12.95 11.88
C TYR A 351 -12.97 -12.96 13.17
N ARG A 352 -12.43 -14.12 13.51
CA ARG A 352 -11.60 -14.32 14.71
C ARG A 352 -10.35 -15.11 14.34
N LEU A 353 -9.19 -14.51 14.58
CA LEU A 353 -7.89 -15.16 14.45
C LEU A 353 -7.20 -15.19 15.82
N GLN A 354 -7.24 -16.36 16.46
CA GLN A 354 -6.44 -16.64 17.65
C GLN A 354 -5.06 -17.15 17.21
N THR A 355 -4.01 -16.67 17.87
CA THR A 355 -2.62 -17.06 17.58
C THR A 355 -2.20 -16.65 16.16
N PRO A 356 -2.05 -15.33 15.89
CA PRO A 356 -1.45 -14.90 14.64
C PRO A 356 -0.03 -15.50 14.49
N PRO A 357 0.43 -15.78 13.26
CA PRO A 357 1.76 -16.33 13.05
C PRO A 357 2.85 -15.51 13.76
N ASN A 358 3.76 -16.20 14.45
CA ASN A 358 4.93 -15.59 15.09
C ASN A 358 6.19 -16.38 14.70
N PRO A 359 7.12 -15.80 13.91
CA PRO A 359 8.30 -16.51 13.45
C PRO A 359 9.33 -16.73 14.56
N ASN A 360 9.21 -16.01 15.69
CA ASN A 360 10.12 -16.15 16.82
C ASN A 360 9.35 -16.30 18.14
N PRO A 361 8.94 -17.52 18.53
CA PRO A 361 8.29 -17.76 19.82
C PRO A 361 9.18 -17.45 21.04
N ALA A 362 10.50 -17.26 20.85
CA ALA A 362 11.40 -16.82 21.92
C ALA A 362 11.37 -15.29 22.15
N ILE A 363 10.84 -14.51 21.20
CA ILE A 363 10.51 -13.10 21.40
C ILE A 363 9.03 -13.05 21.77
N LYS A 364 8.73 -12.69 23.02
CA LYS A 364 7.38 -12.27 23.42
C LYS A 364 7.04 -11.00 22.64
N LYS A 365 6.46 -11.15 21.45
CA LYS A 365 5.83 -10.04 20.72
C LYS A 365 4.74 -9.50 21.65
N GLU A 366 4.60 -8.18 21.74
CA GLU A 366 3.59 -7.55 22.61
C GLU A 366 2.21 -8.19 22.39
N GLU A 367 1.67 -8.78 23.44
CA GLU A 367 0.47 -9.63 23.39
C GLU A 367 -0.81 -8.80 23.39
N PHE A 368 -0.93 -7.83 22.48
CA PHE A 368 -2.16 -7.05 22.36
C PHE A 368 -3.27 -7.84 21.65
N THR A 369 -4.50 -7.57 22.06
CA THR A 369 -5.71 -7.98 21.35
C THR A 369 -6.19 -6.83 20.51
N HIS A 370 -6.31 -7.06 19.21
CA HIS A 370 -6.77 -6.09 18.22
C HIS A 370 -8.22 -6.38 17.86
N ILE A 371 -9.04 -5.33 17.86
CA ILE A 371 -10.48 -5.40 17.61
C ILE A 371 -10.84 -4.32 16.60
N ALA A 372 -11.57 -4.67 15.54
CA ALA A 372 -12.15 -3.72 14.61
C ALA A 372 -13.66 -3.97 14.49
N ILE A 373 -14.43 -2.89 14.56
CA ILE A 373 -15.88 -2.89 14.34
C ILE A 373 -16.17 -1.92 13.20
N ALA A 374 -16.92 -2.37 12.19
CA ALA A 374 -17.27 -1.57 11.03
C ALA A 374 -18.71 -1.78 10.57
N PHE A 375 -19.16 -0.82 9.76
CA PHE A 375 -20.46 -0.80 9.10
C PHE A 375 -20.27 -0.46 7.62
N GLU A 376 -21.23 -0.88 6.81
CA GLU A 376 -21.22 -0.57 5.39
C GLU A 376 -21.63 0.89 5.11
N VAL A 377 -20.81 1.56 4.31
CA VAL A 377 -21.04 2.87 3.70
C VAL A 377 -20.98 2.74 2.18
N GLY A 378 -21.29 3.82 1.45
CA GLY A 378 -21.21 3.78 -0.01
C GLY A 378 -19.78 3.67 -0.54
N GLY A 379 -19.62 3.16 -1.77
CA GLY A 379 -18.34 3.03 -2.45
C GLY A 379 -17.82 4.33 -3.10
N TRP A 380 -16.88 4.20 -4.04
CA TRP A 380 -16.19 5.33 -4.70
C TRP A 380 -17.11 6.33 -5.40
N HIS A 381 -18.29 5.88 -5.86
CA HIS A 381 -19.26 6.72 -6.58
C HIS A 381 -20.38 7.26 -5.68
N SER A 382 -20.32 6.98 -4.37
CA SER A 382 -21.35 7.42 -3.43
C SER A 382 -21.25 8.91 -3.11
N PRO A 383 -22.39 9.64 -2.97
CA PRO A 383 -22.38 11.00 -2.42
C PRO A 383 -21.87 11.04 -0.98
N ASP A 384 -21.97 9.93 -0.24
CA ASP A 384 -21.55 9.81 1.15
C ASP A 384 -20.00 9.71 1.30
N LEU A 385 -19.24 9.59 0.20
CA LEU A 385 -17.77 9.42 0.22
C LEU A 385 -17.06 10.52 1.01
N VAL A 386 -17.31 11.79 0.66
CA VAL A 386 -16.65 12.95 1.29
C VAL A 386 -17.09 13.12 2.74
N PRO A 387 -18.40 13.05 3.08
CA PRO A 387 -18.85 13.00 4.47
C PRO A 387 -18.18 11.89 5.31
N VAL A 388 -18.00 10.68 4.77
CA VAL A 388 -17.29 9.59 5.48
C VAL A 388 -15.82 9.94 5.72
N CYS A 389 -15.11 10.53 4.75
CA CYS A 389 -13.72 10.95 4.96
C CYS A 389 -13.59 12.05 6.03
N VAL A 390 -14.55 12.99 6.09
CA VAL A 390 -14.60 14.01 7.15
C VAL A 390 -14.89 13.36 8.50
N LEU A 391 -15.85 12.44 8.57
CA LEU A 391 -16.19 11.68 9.77
C LEU A 391 -15.00 10.87 10.29
N GLN A 392 -14.26 10.19 9.41
CA GLN A 392 -13.02 9.49 9.78
C GLN A 392 -12.01 10.46 10.40
N THR A 393 -11.79 11.62 9.76
CA THR A 393 -10.82 12.62 10.24
C THR A 393 -11.24 13.23 11.58
N LEU A 394 -12.55 13.43 11.78
CA LEU A 394 -13.14 13.94 13.01
C LEU A 394 -12.92 12.97 14.19
N LEU A 395 -13.20 11.69 13.96
CA LEU A 395 -12.96 10.65 14.94
C LEU A 395 -11.46 10.49 15.23
N GLY A 396 -10.65 10.55 14.17
CA GLY A 396 -9.19 10.48 14.21
C GLY A 396 -8.71 9.29 15.02
N GLY A 397 -7.83 9.56 16.00
CA GLY A 397 -7.24 8.55 16.86
C GLY A 397 -5.73 8.43 16.69
N GLY A 398 -5.21 7.25 17.00
CA GLY A 398 -3.79 6.91 16.87
C GLY A 398 -3.34 5.89 17.90
N SER A 399 -2.03 5.86 18.16
CA SER A 399 -1.40 5.09 19.24
C SER A 399 -1.25 5.93 20.51
N SER A 400 -1.24 5.26 21.66
CA SER A 400 -0.98 5.84 22.98
C SER A 400 0.43 6.41 23.07
N PHE A 401 1.41 5.78 22.39
CA PHE A 401 2.76 6.32 22.24
C PHE A 401 2.92 7.08 20.92
N SER A 402 2.58 8.38 20.93
CA SER A 402 2.83 9.27 19.78
C SER A 402 3.84 10.36 20.15
N ALA A 403 5.12 10.09 19.89
CA ALA A 403 6.23 10.98 20.26
C ALA A 403 6.44 12.18 19.31
N GLY A 404 5.41 12.69 18.60
CA GLY A 404 5.63 13.69 17.54
C GLY A 404 4.83 14.98 17.63
N GLY A 405 4.61 15.47 18.85
CA GLY A 405 4.17 16.85 19.08
C GLY A 405 2.74 17.18 18.61
N PRO A 406 2.34 18.46 18.77
CA PRO A 406 1.02 18.94 18.36
C PRO A 406 0.76 18.75 16.86
N GLY A 407 -0.51 18.53 16.48
CA GLY A 407 -0.93 18.39 15.08
C GLY A 407 -1.25 16.96 14.63
N LYS A 408 -0.90 15.94 15.42
CA LYS A 408 -1.18 14.53 15.13
C LYS A 408 -2.60 14.04 15.49
N GLY A 409 -3.55 14.96 15.66
CA GLY A 409 -4.93 14.59 15.99
C GLY A 409 -5.21 14.33 17.48
N MET A 410 -4.40 14.88 18.40
CA MET A 410 -4.63 14.76 19.86
C MET A 410 -5.99 15.28 20.35
N TYR A 411 -6.63 16.16 19.57
CA TYR A 411 -7.97 16.71 19.84
C TYR A 411 -9.10 15.98 19.11
N SER A 412 -8.81 14.87 18.43
CA SER A 412 -9.83 14.00 17.84
C SER A 412 -10.60 13.24 18.92
N ARG A 413 -11.82 12.80 18.60
CA ARG A 413 -12.72 12.18 19.60
C ARG A 413 -12.12 10.90 20.18
N LEU A 414 -11.57 10.01 19.35
CA LEU A 414 -11.01 8.75 19.84
C LEU A 414 -9.77 8.97 20.71
N TYR A 415 -8.95 9.98 20.38
CA TYR A 415 -7.81 10.32 21.21
C TYR A 415 -8.25 10.81 22.60
N ARG A 416 -9.27 11.68 22.66
CA ARG A 416 -9.76 12.26 23.92
C ARG A 416 -10.58 11.28 24.77
N GLU A 417 -11.50 10.58 24.15
CA GLU A 417 -12.49 9.75 24.84
C GLU A 417 -11.98 8.34 25.11
N VAL A 418 -11.02 7.84 24.31
CA VAL A 418 -10.42 6.51 24.49
C VAL A 418 -9.00 6.61 25.03
N LEU A 419 -8.05 7.13 24.25
CA LEU A 419 -6.62 7.06 24.61
C LEU A 419 -6.25 7.85 25.87
N ASN A 420 -6.77 9.07 26.03
CA ASN A 420 -6.52 9.87 27.23
C ASN A 420 -7.22 9.32 28.49
N ARG A 421 -8.34 8.62 28.31
CA ARG A 421 -9.18 8.12 29.41
C ARG A 421 -8.75 6.74 29.89
N TYR A 422 -8.37 5.86 28.97
CA TYR A 422 -8.08 4.46 29.22
C TYR A 422 -6.61 4.17 28.98
N ARG A 423 -5.80 4.16 30.06
CA ARG A 423 -4.36 3.88 29.97
C ARG A 423 -4.01 2.46 29.49
N TRP A 424 -4.97 1.55 29.47
CA TRP A 424 -4.81 0.18 28.98
C TRP A 424 -5.05 0.05 27.48
N ALA A 425 -5.58 1.09 26.83
CA ALA A 425 -5.71 1.15 25.39
C ALA A 425 -4.35 1.49 24.79
N GLU A 426 -3.89 0.69 23.84
CA GLU A 426 -2.65 0.93 23.10
C GLU A 426 -2.92 1.73 21.83
N SER A 427 -4.04 1.46 21.15
CA SER A 427 -4.47 2.24 20.01
C SER A 427 -5.99 2.31 19.92
N ALA A 428 -6.48 3.37 19.28
CA ALA A 428 -7.88 3.56 18.93
C ALA A 428 -7.91 4.53 17.75
N GLU A 429 -8.40 4.10 16.59
CA GLU A 429 -8.38 4.87 15.35
C GLU A 429 -9.60 4.56 14.47
N ALA A 430 -10.14 5.58 13.82
CA ALA A 430 -11.17 5.44 12.82
C ALA A 430 -10.58 5.20 11.44
N PHE A 431 -11.18 4.29 10.67
CA PHE A 431 -10.75 3.96 9.32
C PHE A 431 -11.93 4.00 8.34
N SER A 432 -11.59 4.15 7.07
CA SER A 432 -12.50 3.93 5.96
C SER A 432 -11.81 3.16 4.84
N SER A 433 -12.54 2.29 4.16
CA SER A 433 -12.08 1.52 3.00
C SER A 433 -13.18 1.54 1.95
N PHE A 434 -12.85 1.89 0.71
CA PHE A 434 -13.83 2.02 -0.37
C PHE A 434 -13.49 1.09 -1.52
N HIS A 435 -14.55 0.51 -2.08
CA HIS A 435 -14.57 -0.24 -3.32
C HIS A 435 -15.51 0.42 -4.33
N VAL A 436 -15.53 -0.06 -5.56
CA VAL A 436 -16.38 0.52 -6.61
C VAL A 436 -17.86 0.49 -6.21
N GLU A 437 -18.31 -0.61 -5.62
CA GLU A 437 -19.72 -0.88 -5.30
C GLU A 437 -20.11 -0.59 -3.84
N SER A 438 -19.17 -0.70 -2.89
CA SER A 438 -19.47 -0.59 -1.45
C SER A 438 -18.24 -0.10 -0.68
N GLY A 439 -18.40 0.25 0.59
CA GLY A 439 -17.33 0.73 1.46
C GLY A 439 -17.56 0.32 2.91
N LEU A 440 -16.50 0.37 3.71
CA LEU A 440 -16.52 0.11 5.13
C LEU A 440 -16.04 1.35 5.88
N TRP A 441 -16.75 1.71 6.93
CA TRP A 441 -16.34 2.70 7.90
C TRP A 441 -16.41 2.09 9.29
N GLY A 442 -15.38 2.32 10.09
CA GLY A 442 -15.29 1.67 11.39
C GLY A 442 -14.26 2.29 12.32
N ILE A 443 -14.17 1.69 13.49
CA ILE A 443 -13.19 2.02 14.52
C ILE A 443 -12.46 0.73 14.87
N GLN A 444 -11.13 0.82 14.92
CA GLN A 444 -10.26 -0.23 15.39
C GLN A 444 -9.52 0.21 16.65
N GLY A 445 -9.16 -0.74 17.50
CA GLY A 445 -8.38 -0.47 18.69
C GLY A 445 -7.63 -1.71 19.16
N SER A 446 -6.59 -1.46 19.95
CA SER A 446 -5.73 -2.51 20.52
C SER A 446 -5.61 -2.30 22.03
N SER A 447 -5.68 -3.38 22.80
CA SER A 447 -5.53 -3.35 24.25
C SER A 447 -4.81 -4.58 24.75
N ILE A 448 -4.41 -4.57 26.02
CA ILE A 448 -4.04 -5.81 26.72
C ILE A 448 -5.23 -6.80 26.73
N PRO A 449 -5.00 -8.13 26.71
CA PRO A 449 -6.07 -9.11 26.56
C PRO A 449 -7.13 -9.06 27.65
N GLU A 450 -6.73 -8.72 28.88
CA GLU A 450 -7.65 -8.61 30.01
C GLU A 450 -8.66 -7.49 29.87
N LYS A 451 -8.39 -6.50 29.01
CA LYS A 451 -9.22 -5.32 28.75
C LYS A 451 -9.88 -5.32 27.38
N SER A 452 -9.80 -6.42 26.65
CA SER A 452 -10.40 -6.56 25.33
C SER A 452 -11.93 -6.40 25.33
N ALA A 453 -12.62 -6.85 26.40
CA ALA A 453 -14.05 -6.63 26.58
C ALA A 453 -14.39 -5.16 26.78
N GLU A 454 -13.63 -4.46 27.61
CA GLU A 454 -13.76 -3.02 27.83
C GLU A 454 -13.39 -2.21 26.58
N MET A 455 -12.41 -2.65 25.80
CA MET A 455 -12.07 -2.04 24.51
C MET A 455 -13.26 -2.10 23.56
N ALA A 456 -13.84 -3.29 23.34
CA ALA A 456 -15.00 -3.45 22.47
C ALA A 456 -16.18 -2.57 22.91
N ARG A 457 -16.45 -2.47 24.22
CA ARG A 457 -17.48 -1.57 24.75
C ARG A 457 -17.14 -0.10 24.48
N ALA A 458 -15.90 0.33 24.70
CA ALA A 458 -15.48 1.70 24.43
C ALA A 458 -15.63 2.06 22.94
N LEU A 459 -15.35 1.13 22.02
CA LEU A 459 -15.59 1.33 20.59
C LEU A 459 -17.09 1.49 20.29
N VAL A 460 -17.93 0.59 20.82
CA VAL A 460 -19.39 0.65 20.66
C VAL A 460 -19.98 1.96 21.22
N ASP A 461 -19.55 2.37 22.41
CA ASP A 461 -20.00 3.61 23.04
C ASP A 461 -19.70 4.83 22.14
N ASN A 462 -18.56 4.86 21.45
CA ASN A 462 -18.22 5.95 20.53
C ASN A 462 -19.14 6.00 19.30
N PHE A 463 -19.58 4.85 18.77
CA PHE A 463 -20.59 4.81 17.71
C PHE A 463 -21.94 5.35 18.20
N LEU A 464 -22.38 4.95 19.40
CA LEU A 464 -23.64 5.39 19.98
C LEU A 464 -23.63 6.88 20.31
N ILE A 465 -22.52 7.38 20.88
CA ILE A 465 -22.31 8.79 21.15
C ILE A 465 -22.37 9.61 19.85
N LEU A 466 -21.80 9.11 18.76
CA LEU A 466 -21.90 9.78 17.45
C LEU A 466 -23.33 9.81 16.91
N ALA A 467 -24.12 8.76 17.14
CA ALA A 467 -25.51 8.70 16.70
C ALA A 467 -26.42 9.66 17.49
N ASP A 468 -26.15 9.84 18.78
CA ASP A 468 -27.02 10.60 19.70
C ASP A 468 -26.56 12.05 19.93
N LYS A 469 -25.25 12.29 20.15
CA LYS A 469 -24.72 13.64 20.42
C LYS A 469 -24.34 14.35 19.12
N PHE A 470 -24.70 15.63 19.03
CA PHE A 470 -24.36 16.46 17.89
C PHE A 470 -22.84 16.66 17.76
N VAL A 471 -22.36 16.69 16.52
CA VAL A 471 -21.04 17.22 16.18
C VAL A 471 -21.05 18.74 16.39
N THR A 472 -20.06 19.26 17.11
CA THR A 472 -19.90 20.71 17.31
C THR A 472 -19.33 21.38 16.06
N ASP A 473 -19.56 22.68 15.87
CA ASP A 473 -18.97 23.43 14.74
C ASP A 473 -17.44 23.35 14.78
N GLU A 474 -16.86 23.50 15.97
CA GLU A 474 -15.42 23.45 16.16
C GLU A 474 -14.80 22.09 15.74
N GLU A 475 -15.46 20.98 16.06
CA GLU A 475 -15.02 19.65 15.63
C GLU A 475 -15.11 19.47 14.11
N LEU A 476 -16.20 19.94 13.51
CA LEU A 476 -16.40 19.86 12.06
C LEU A 476 -15.36 20.72 11.31
N ASP A 477 -15.17 21.98 11.73
CA ASP A 477 -14.21 22.91 11.14
C ASP A 477 -12.79 22.36 11.23
N ARG A 478 -12.42 21.82 12.40
CA ARG A 478 -11.14 21.17 12.60
C ARG A 478 -10.97 19.97 11.67
N ALA A 479 -11.98 19.10 11.57
CA ALA A 479 -11.92 17.92 10.70
C ALA A 479 -11.79 18.29 9.22
N ARG A 480 -12.57 19.27 8.74
CA ARG A 480 -12.47 19.78 7.36
C ARG A 480 -11.09 20.35 7.07
N ASN A 481 -10.57 21.20 7.95
CA ASN A 481 -9.24 21.78 7.78
C ASN A 481 -8.12 20.73 7.83
N MET A 482 -8.22 19.76 8.75
CA MET A 482 -7.27 18.64 8.84
C MET A 482 -7.31 17.77 7.58
N LEU A 483 -8.51 17.46 7.05
CA LEU A 483 -8.63 16.65 5.84
C LEU A 483 -8.07 17.39 4.61
N LYS A 484 -8.36 18.69 4.45
CA LYS A 484 -7.78 19.51 3.38
C LYS A 484 -6.25 19.54 3.47
N CYS A 485 -5.70 19.79 4.65
CA CYS A 485 -4.26 19.77 4.89
C CYS A 485 -3.66 18.40 4.54
N ASN A 486 -4.27 17.31 5.01
CA ASN A 486 -3.82 15.95 4.70
C ASN A 486 -3.85 15.63 3.21
N VAL A 487 -4.84 16.11 2.46
CA VAL A 487 -4.91 15.92 1.00
C VAL A 487 -3.79 16.71 0.32
N LEU A 488 -3.64 17.99 0.63
CA LEU A 488 -2.67 18.88 0.00
C LEU A 488 -1.23 18.44 0.27
N THR A 489 -0.87 18.20 1.54
CA THR A 489 0.48 17.77 1.92
C THR A 489 0.85 16.42 1.32
N GLN A 490 -0.10 15.52 1.11
CA GLN A 490 0.19 14.24 0.47
C GLN A 490 0.47 14.36 -1.02
N LEU A 491 -0.22 15.26 -1.72
CA LEU A 491 -0.01 15.49 -3.15
C LEU A 491 1.34 16.15 -3.46
N GLU A 492 2.09 16.61 -2.46
CA GLU A 492 3.49 17.05 -2.59
C GLU A 492 4.43 15.89 -2.94
N SER A 493 4.08 14.65 -2.55
CA SER A 493 4.85 13.47 -2.91
C SER A 493 4.58 13.04 -4.34
N ARG A 494 5.61 13.00 -5.19
CA ARG A 494 5.51 12.55 -6.59
C ARG A 494 4.90 11.15 -6.72
N LEU A 495 5.26 10.24 -5.82
CA LEU A 495 4.73 8.87 -5.80
C LEU A 495 3.20 8.89 -5.58
N VAL A 496 2.76 9.70 -4.61
CA VAL A 496 1.34 9.87 -4.31
C VAL A 496 0.62 10.57 -5.45
N LEU A 497 1.27 11.54 -6.10
CA LEU A 497 0.72 12.22 -7.26
C LEU A 497 0.51 11.26 -8.45
N PHE A 498 1.52 10.43 -8.77
CA PHE A 498 1.40 9.36 -9.76
C PHE A 498 0.24 8.40 -9.44
N GLU A 499 0.17 7.94 -8.18
CA GLU A 499 -0.88 7.06 -7.71
C GLU A 499 -2.28 7.71 -7.82
N ASP A 500 -2.41 8.96 -7.42
CA ASP A 500 -3.65 9.74 -7.48
C ASP A 500 -4.13 9.91 -8.92
N ILE A 501 -3.24 10.25 -9.86
CA ILE A 501 -3.55 10.34 -11.29
C ILE A 501 -4.06 9.00 -11.80
N GLY A 502 -3.26 7.93 -11.63
CA GLY A 502 -3.56 6.62 -12.19
C GLY A 502 -4.86 6.03 -11.63
N ARG A 503 -5.05 6.08 -10.30
CA ARG A 503 -6.25 5.51 -9.66
C ARG A 503 -7.51 6.29 -9.94
N GLN A 504 -7.47 7.62 -9.95
CA GLN A 504 -8.65 8.43 -10.28
C GLN A 504 -9.09 8.22 -11.73
N ILE A 505 -8.14 8.19 -12.68
CA ILE A 505 -8.45 7.92 -14.08
C ILE A 505 -9.06 6.52 -14.22
N LEU A 506 -8.49 5.51 -13.56
CA LEU A 506 -9.03 4.15 -13.61
C LEU A 506 -10.47 4.09 -13.08
N THR A 507 -10.71 4.71 -11.93
CA THR A 507 -11.99 4.63 -11.20
C THR A 507 -13.09 5.51 -11.79
N TYR A 508 -12.78 6.75 -12.14
CA TYR A 508 -13.75 7.77 -12.54
C TYR A 508 -13.67 8.17 -14.03
N GLY A 509 -12.66 7.69 -14.76
CA GLY A 509 -12.36 8.13 -16.13
C GLY A 509 -11.79 9.55 -16.22
N LYS A 510 -11.60 10.23 -15.09
CA LYS A 510 -11.08 11.59 -14.99
C LYS A 510 -10.29 11.75 -13.70
N ARG A 511 -9.49 12.82 -13.62
CA ARG A 511 -8.87 13.26 -12.37
C ARG A 511 -9.51 14.56 -11.91
N GLU A 512 -10.01 14.57 -10.68
CA GLU A 512 -10.41 15.80 -10.00
C GLU A 512 -9.22 16.43 -9.31
N ASP A 513 -9.08 17.74 -9.45
CA ASP A 513 -7.99 18.50 -8.86
C ASP A 513 -8.17 18.69 -7.35
N ALA A 514 -7.10 19.13 -6.70
CA ALA A 514 -7.10 19.34 -5.26
C ALA A 514 -8.07 20.48 -4.84
N ALA A 515 -8.24 21.50 -5.67
CA ALA A 515 -9.12 22.63 -5.39
C ALA A 515 -10.59 22.21 -5.36
N SER A 516 -11.05 21.47 -6.37
CA SER A 516 -12.39 20.85 -6.38
C SER A 516 -12.60 19.95 -5.17
N MET A 517 -11.58 19.18 -4.80
CA MET A 517 -11.63 18.31 -3.62
C MET A 517 -11.82 19.10 -2.33
N CYS A 518 -11.07 20.19 -2.15
CA CYS A 518 -11.21 21.08 -1.00
C CYS A 518 -12.60 21.72 -0.94
N ALA A 519 -13.15 22.16 -2.09
CA ALA A 519 -14.50 22.71 -2.15
C ALA A 519 -15.57 21.69 -1.74
N LYS A 520 -15.42 20.42 -2.14
CA LYS A 520 -16.31 19.34 -1.69
C LYS A 520 -16.23 19.10 -0.19
N ILE A 521 -15.04 19.18 0.39
CA ILE A 521 -14.84 19.06 1.84
C ILE A 521 -15.50 20.22 2.60
N ASP A 522 -15.41 21.44 2.05
CA ASP A 522 -15.95 22.65 2.68
C ASP A 522 -17.47 22.68 2.71
N VAL A 523 -18.15 22.01 1.78
CA VAL A 523 -19.62 21.94 1.75
C VAL A 523 -20.19 20.95 2.78
N VAL A 524 -19.38 20.02 3.33
CA VAL A 524 -19.87 18.99 4.27
C VAL A 524 -20.46 19.62 5.53
N THR A 525 -21.71 19.25 5.83
CA THR A 525 -22.47 19.72 6.98
C THR A 525 -22.50 18.70 8.12
N LYS A 526 -22.98 19.12 9.30
CA LYS A 526 -23.17 18.23 10.46
C LYS A 526 -24.27 17.20 10.20
N GLU A 527 -25.28 17.61 9.44
CA GLU A 527 -26.42 16.80 9.02
C GLU A 527 -25.95 15.64 8.14
N ASP A 528 -25.06 15.90 7.18
CA ASP A 528 -24.47 14.85 6.33
C ASP A 528 -23.75 13.79 7.16
N ILE A 529 -22.93 14.22 8.14
CA ILE A 529 -22.20 13.30 9.03
C ILE A 529 -23.19 12.46 9.85
N ARG A 530 -24.21 13.10 10.42
CA ARG A 530 -25.25 12.41 11.18
C ARG A 530 -25.99 11.38 10.33
N ASP A 531 -26.33 11.73 9.11
CA ASP A 531 -27.09 10.87 8.22
C ASP A 531 -26.26 9.65 7.82
N VAL A 532 -24.97 9.84 7.52
CA VAL A 532 -24.03 8.73 7.30
C VAL A 532 -23.98 7.80 8.51
N VAL A 533 -23.80 8.34 9.72
CA VAL A 533 -23.72 7.53 10.95
C VAL A 533 -25.01 6.76 11.19
N LYS A 534 -26.18 7.40 11.04
CA LYS A 534 -27.48 6.75 11.23
C LYS A 534 -27.75 5.66 10.19
N LYS A 535 -27.43 5.91 8.91
CA LYS A 535 -27.56 4.91 7.83
C LYS A 535 -26.63 3.72 8.06
N ALA A 536 -25.40 3.97 8.49
CA ALA A 536 -24.40 2.94 8.71
C ALA A 536 -24.75 2.05 9.92
N ILE A 537 -25.06 2.67 11.07
CA ILE A 537 -25.30 1.94 12.33
C ILE A 537 -26.51 1.01 12.25
N VAL A 538 -27.52 1.27 11.40
CA VAL A 538 -28.72 0.41 11.25
C VAL A 538 -28.39 -0.93 10.57
N LYS A 539 -27.31 -1.00 9.80
CA LYS A 539 -26.87 -2.22 9.10
C LYS A 539 -26.23 -3.23 10.07
N PRO A 540 -26.20 -4.53 9.72
CA PRO A 540 -25.53 -5.52 10.57
C PRO A 540 -24.05 -5.16 10.74
N PRO A 541 -23.49 -5.14 11.96
CA PRO A 541 -22.08 -4.82 12.16
C PRO A 541 -21.15 -5.92 11.64
N THR A 542 -19.92 -5.53 11.32
CA THR A 542 -18.80 -6.44 11.08
C THR A 542 -17.81 -6.35 12.23
N LEU A 543 -17.39 -7.50 12.77
CA LEU A 543 -16.38 -7.62 13.81
C LEU A 543 -15.18 -8.41 13.29
N SER A 544 -13.97 -7.88 13.45
CA SER A 544 -12.72 -8.60 13.25
C SER A 544 -11.90 -8.57 14.53
N THR A 545 -11.29 -9.70 14.89
CA THR A 545 -10.49 -9.83 16.11
C THR A 545 -9.22 -10.63 15.81
N VAL A 546 -8.07 -10.10 16.24
CA VAL A 546 -6.75 -10.75 16.08
C VAL A 546 -5.97 -10.62 17.38
N GLY A 547 -5.44 -11.71 17.90
CA GLY A 547 -4.62 -11.69 19.12
C GLY A 547 -4.26 -13.08 19.62
N VAL A 548 -3.39 -13.14 20.64
CA VAL A 548 -3.00 -14.41 21.29
C VAL A 548 -4.10 -14.93 22.24
N ASP A 549 -4.79 -14.03 22.92
CA ASP A 549 -5.96 -14.30 23.75
C ASP A 549 -7.11 -13.41 23.27
N ILE A 550 -8.19 -14.04 22.79
CA ILE A 550 -9.40 -13.37 22.30
C ILE A 550 -10.64 -13.83 23.06
N GLU A 551 -10.49 -14.58 24.16
CA GLU A 551 -11.60 -15.21 24.88
C GLU A 551 -12.56 -14.18 25.47
N LYS A 552 -12.01 -13.07 25.96
CA LYS A 552 -12.77 -11.97 26.56
C LYS A 552 -13.40 -11.04 25.52
N VAL A 553 -13.05 -11.17 24.24
CA VAL A 553 -13.63 -10.34 23.18
C VAL A 553 -15.10 -10.74 22.98
N PRO A 554 -16.06 -9.81 23.17
CA PRO A 554 -17.47 -10.12 23.02
C PRO A 554 -17.78 -10.65 21.62
N LYS A 555 -18.65 -11.65 21.54
CA LYS A 555 -19.13 -12.16 20.25
C LYS A 555 -19.97 -11.12 19.52
N LEU A 556 -20.10 -11.26 18.21
CA LEU A 556 -20.90 -10.35 17.39
C LEU A 556 -22.32 -10.13 17.94
N GLU A 557 -22.99 -11.20 18.39
CA GLU A 557 -24.32 -11.12 19.03
C GLU A 557 -24.35 -10.20 20.26
N GLN A 558 -23.29 -10.21 21.06
CA GLN A 558 -23.14 -9.35 22.23
C GLN A 558 -22.87 -7.91 21.81
N ILE A 559 -22.08 -7.68 20.76
CA ILE A 559 -21.86 -6.34 20.17
C ILE A 559 -23.18 -5.76 19.64
N VAL A 560 -23.97 -6.56 18.93
CA VAL A 560 -25.32 -6.18 18.46
C VAL A 560 -26.21 -5.83 19.66
N GLY A 561 -26.16 -6.61 20.73
CA GLY A 561 -26.87 -6.32 21.97
C GLY A 561 -26.45 -4.99 22.62
N LEU A 562 -25.16 -4.65 22.60
CA LEU A 562 -24.62 -3.40 23.12
C LEU A 562 -25.01 -2.18 22.27
N LEU A 563 -25.08 -2.32 20.94
CA LEU A 563 -25.60 -1.29 20.04
C LEU A 563 -27.12 -1.03 20.26
N GLY A 564 -27.79 -1.92 21.00
CA GLY A 564 -29.13 -1.75 21.56
C GLY A 564 -30.27 -2.18 20.64
N LYS A 565 -31.49 -2.24 21.22
CA LYS A 565 -32.78 -2.56 20.55
C LYS A 565 -33.22 -1.54 19.46
N ARG A 566 -32.33 -0.68 18.95
CA ARG A 566 -32.60 0.08 17.70
C ARG A 566 -32.57 -0.84 16.46
N HIS A 567 -32.15 -2.08 16.65
CA HIS A 567 -32.15 -3.18 15.70
C HIS A 567 -33.23 -4.20 16.05
N SER A 568 -34.39 -4.11 15.40
CA SER A 568 -35.23 -5.30 15.21
C SER A 568 -34.77 -5.98 13.92
N TRP A 569 -33.84 -6.93 14.02
CA TRP A 569 -33.47 -7.81 12.92
C TRP A 569 -33.58 -9.26 13.40
N PHE A 570 -34.68 -9.90 13.01
CA PHE A 570 -34.83 -11.33 12.69
C PHE A 570 -35.98 -11.45 11.69
#